data_AF-A0A5P6VS40-F1
#
_entry.id   AF-A0A5P6VS40-F1
#
_cell.length_a   1.000
_cell.length_b   1.000
_cell.length_c   1.000
_cell.angle_alpha   90.00
_cell.angle_beta   90.00
_cell.angle_gamma   90.00
#
_symmetry.space_group_name_H-M   'P 1'
#
loop_
_entity.id
_entity.type
_entity.pdbx_description
1 polymer ?
#
loop_
_entity_poly.entity_id
_entity_poly.type
_entity_poly.pdbx_seq_one_letter_code
_entity_poly.pdbx_strand_id
1 'polypeptide(L)'
;MMTVLRFILRIALLPVQAVLTLLVLAIDFLSGWAILAFRIIGALFLLGGLCQFISKTGSASLGWQGIIVAVIIVAVPQALTIWGEAGLIRFKELLARI
;
A
#
# COMPACT_ATOMS: atom_id res chain seq x y z
N MET A 1 -4.60 -44.10 -0.59
CA MET A 1 -5.25 -43.19 -1.56
C MET A 1 -5.20 -41.72 -1.11
N MET A 2 -5.59 -41.41 0.14
CA MET A 2 -5.55 -40.04 0.69
C MET A 2 -4.14 -39.41 0.80
N THR A 3 -3.10 -40.19 1.05
CA THR A 3 -1.70 -39.72 1.13
C THR A 3 -1.15 -39.26 -0.22
N VAL A 4 -1.52 -39.96 -1.31
CA VAL A 4 -1.08 -39.62 -2.68
C VAL A 4 -1.75 -38.33 -3.14
N LEU A 5 -3.05 -38.16 -2.84
CA LEU A 5 -3.78 -36.94 -3.17
C LEU A 5 -3.18 -35.71 -2.45
N ARG A 6 -2.86 -35.83 -1.15
CA ARG A 6 -2.16 -34.77 -0.40
C ARG A 6 -0.78 -34.47 -0.95
N PHE A 7 -0.06 -35.49 -1.44
CA PHE A 7 1.28 -35.32 -2.01
C PHE A 7 1.23 -34.55 -3.34
N ILE A 8 0.30 -34.90 -4.22
CA ILE A 8 0.04 -34.19 -5.48
C ILE A 8 -0.40 -32.75 -5.21
N LEU A 9 -1.28 -32.55 -4.22
CA LEU A 9 -1.74 -31.21 -3.83
C LEU A 9 -0.57 -30.35 -3.32
N ARG A 10 0.33 -30.92 -2.51
CA ARG A 10 1.53 -30.22 -2.00
C ARG A 10 2.49 -29.82 -3.11
N ILE A 11 2.67 -30.68 -4.11
CA ILE A 11 3.47 -30.40 -5.32
C ILE A 11 2.82 -29.28 -6.13
N ALA A 12 1.49 -29.23 -6.23
CA ALA A 12 0.77 -28.15 -6.91
C ALA A 12 0.76 -26.83 -6.11
N LEU A 13 0.77 -26.91 -4.77
CA LEU A 13 0.77 -25.74 -3.87
C LEU A 13 2.13 -25.05 -3.78
N LEU A 14 3.25 -25.79 -3.91
CA LEU A 14 4.61 -25.26 -3.96
C LEU A 14 4.82 -24.13 -4.99
N PRO A 15 4.49 -24.32 -6.29
CA PRO A 15 4.61 -23.26 -7.28
C PRO A 15 3.63 -22.11 -7.01
N VAL A 16 2.43 -22.39 -6.48
CA VAL A 16 1.48 -21.33 -6.10
C VAL A 16 2.03 -20.46 -4.97
N GLN A 17 2.67 -21.06 -3.96
CA GLN A 17 3.33 -20.31 -2.89
C GLN A 17 4.52 -19.48 -3.39
N ALA A 18 5.27 -19.99 -4.37
CA ALA A 18 6.36 -19.26 -5.01
C ALA A 18 5.83 -18.03 -5.78
N VAL A 19 4.78 -18.21 -6.59
CA VAL A 19 4.11 -17.11 -7.31
C VAL A 19 3.55 -16.08 -6.33
N LEU A 20 2.90 -16.51 -5.25
CA LEU A 20 2.34 -15.61 -4.26
C LEU A 20 3.43 -14.82 -3.52
N THR A 21 4.59 -15.43 -3.26
CA THR A 21 5.74 -14.74 -2.66
C THR A 21 6.34 -13.71 -3.62
N LEU A 22 6.46 -14.06 -4.90
CA LEU A 22 6.86 -13.12 -5.95
C LEU A 22 5.86 -11.97 -6.08
N LEU A 23 4.56 -12.25 -5.91
CA LEU A 23 3.51 -11.24 -5.96
C LEU A 23 3.58 -10.29 -4.76
N VAL A 24 3.81 -10.79 -3.53
CA VAL A 24 4.08 -9.92 -2.35
C VAL A 24 5.26 -9.01 -2.66
N LEU A 25 6.39 -9.58 -3.09
CA LEU A 25 7.61 -8.82 -3.36
C LEU A 25 7.39 -7.74 -4.45
N ALA A 26 6.66 -8.06 -5.50
CA ALA A 26 6.34 -7.12 -6.57
C ALA A 26 5.41 -6.00 -6.10
N ILE A 27 4.41 -6.33 -5.26
CA ILE A 27 3.51 -5.34 -4.67
C ILE A 27 4.26 -4.43 -3.72
N ASP A 28 5.12 -4.96 -2.84
CA ASP A 28 5.92 -4.17 -1.90
C ASP A 28 6.90 -3.24 -2.63
N PHE A 29 7.49 -3.72 -3.73
CA PHE A 29 8.35 -2.90 -4.57
C PHE A 29 7.58 -1.76 -5.25
N LEU A 30 6.44 -2.07 -5.87
CA LEU A 30 5.63 -1.07 -6.57
C LEU A 30 4.98 -0.08 -5.59
N SER A 31 4.55 -0.55 -4.43
CA SER A 31 3.98 0.26 -3.37
C SER A 31 5.03 1.21 -2.78
N GLY A 32 6.29 0.78 -2.65
CA GLY A 32 7.39 1.63 -2.21
C GLY A 32 7.57 2.86 -3.11
N TRP A 33 7.59 2.66 -4.43
CA TRP A 33 7.67 3.76 -5.40
C TRP A 33 6.44 4.66 -5.38
N ALA A 34 5.24 4.07 -5.28
CA ALA A 34 4.00 4.83 -5.21
C ALA A 34 3.94 5.69 -3.93
N ILE A 35 4.25 5.12 -2.76
CA ILE A 35 4.26 5.83 -1.47
C ILE A 35 5.30 6.96 -1.49
N LEU A 36 6.48 6.74 -2.10
CA LEU A 36 7.49 7.78 -2.27
C LEU A 36 6.92 8.96 -3.09
N ALA A 37 6.29 8.67 -4.23
CA ALA A 37 5.68 9.70 -5.08
C ALA A 37 4.56 10.45 -4.33
N PHE A 38 3.66 9.75 -3.65
CA PHE A 38 2.59 10.37 -2.86
C PHE A 38 3.11 11.19 -1.69
N ARG A 39 4.22 10.78 -1.05
CA ARG A 39 4.88 11.59 -0.01
C ARG A 39 5.45 12.88 -0.58
N ILE A 40 6.09 12.84 -1.75
CA ILE A 40 6.62 14.04 -2.41
C ILE A 40 5.48 14.99 -2.78
N ILE A 41 4.42 14.46 -3.41
CA ILE A 41 3.24 15.25 -3.79
C ILE A 41 2.56 15.84 -2.55
N GLY A 42 2.32 15.03 -1.52
CA GLY A 42 1.74 15.49 -0.25
C GLY A 42 2.57 16.57 0.43
N ALA A 43 3.90 16.46 0.42
CA ALA A 43 4.79 17.47 0.96
C ALA A 43 4.69 18.80 0.19
N LEU A 44 4.55 18.77 -1.14
CA LEU A 44 4.33 19.97 -1.94
C LEU A 44 3.00 20.64 -1.62
N PHE A 45 1.92 19.87 -1.43
CA PHE A 45 0.62 20.41 -1.01
C PHE A 45 0.64 20.98 0.41
N LEU A 46 1.34 20.33 1.34
CA LEU A 46 1.57 20.83 2.71
C LEU A 46 2.35 22.14 2.71
N LEU A 47 3.43 22.23 1.93
CA LEU A 47 4.23 23.45 1.77
C LEU A 47 3.43 24.56 1.10
N GLY A 48 2.63 24.24 0.08
CA GLY A 48 1.72 25.17 -0.57
C GLY A 48 0.66 25.71 0.41
N GLY A 49 0.08 24.84 1.22
CA GLY A 49 -0.84 25.21 2.30
C GLY A 49 -0.20 26.11 3.35
N LEU A 50 1.01 25.78 3.81
CA LEU A 50 1.79 26.61 4.75
C LEU A 50 2.12 27.98 4.15
N CYS A 51 2.49 28.03 2.88
CA CYS A 51 2.83 29.27 2.18
C CYS A 51 1.61 30.21 2.08
N GLN A 52 0.40 29.66 1.94
CA GLN A 52 -0.84 30.44 2.02
C GLN A 52 -1.07 31.08 3.40
N PHE A 53 -0.61 30.46 4.49
CA PHE A 53 -0.72 31.07 5.82
C PHE A 53 0.30 32.20 6.06
N ILE A 54 1.45 32.13 5.39
CA ILE A 54 2.54 33.13 5.52
C ILE A 54 2.32 34.31 4.55
N SER A 55 1.66 34.07 3.42
CA SER A 55 1.34 35.08 2.41
C SER A 55 0.37 36.15 2.95
N LYS A 56 0.70 37.44 2.72
CA LYS A 56 -0.17 38.58 3.07
C LYS A 56 -1.51 38.60 2.30
N THR A 57 -1.61 37.85 1.21
CA THR A 57 -2.80 37.75 0.36
C THR A 57 -3.49 36.39 0.48
N GLY A 58 -2.99 35.52 1.38
CA GLY A 58 -3.44 34.14 1.48
C GLY A 58 -4.72 33.98 2.30
N SER A 59 -5.60 33.09 1.84
CA SER A 59 -6.83 32.74 2.57
C SER A 59 -6.56 31.58 3.51
N ALA A 60 -6.88 31.74 4.79
CA ALA A 60 -6.79 30.67 5.78
C ALA A 60 -7.57 29.41 5.36
N SER A 61 -8.70 29.59 4.67
CA SER A 61 -9.51 28.48 4.14
C SER A 61 -8.77 27.64 3.10
N LEU A 62 -8.05 28.29 2.16
CA LEU A 62 -7.22 27.61 1.15
C LEU A 62 -6.02 26.91 1.77
N GLY A 63 -5.41 27.51 2.80
CA GLY A 63 -4.33 26.90 3.56
C GLY A 63 -4.77 25.60 4.24
N TRP A 64 -5.92 25.61 4.93
CA TRP A 64 -6.49 24.42 5.56
C TRP A 64 -6.88 23.35 4.54
N GLN A 65 -7.47 23.74 3.40
CA GLN A 65 -7.77 22.80 2.32
C GLN A 65 -6.50 22.11 1.79
N GLY A 66 -5.42 22.86 1.58
CA GLY A 66 -4.13 22.31 1.14
C GLY A 66 -3.55 21.28 2.11
N ILE A 67 -3.62 21.57 3.42
CA ILE A 67 -3.16 20.65 4.47
C ILE A 67 -4.03 19.38 4.52
N ILE A 68 -5.36 19.53 4.49
CA ILE A 68 -6.28 18.38 4.55
C ILE A 68 -6.10 17.48 3.33
N VAL A 69 -5.98 18.06 2.12
CA VAL A 69 -5.75 17.30 0.89
C VAL A 69 -4.41 16.57 0.92
N ALA A 70 -3.34 17.22 1.42
CA ALA A 70 -2.05 16.59 1.59
C ALA A 70 -2.10 15.36 2.51
N VAL A 71 -2.81 15.47 3.65
CA VAL A 71 -2.96 14.34 4.58
C VAL A 71 -3.72 13.18 3.93
N ILE A 72 -4.81 13.45 3.22
CA ILE A 72 -5.61 12.40 2.57
C ILE A 72 -4.79 11.70 1.47
N ILE A 73 -4.10 12.47 0.63
CA ILE A 73 -3.27 11.94 -0.47
C ILE A 73 -2.15 11.04 0.04
N VAL A 74 -1.59 11.32 1.23
CA VAL A 74 -0.53 10.48 1.82
C VAL A 74 -1.11 9.29 2.60
N ALA A 75 -2.19 9.49 3.36
CA ALA A 75 -2.74 8.48 4.24
C ALA A 75 -3.46 7.35 3.50
N VAL A 76 -4.21 7.67 2.44
CA VAL A 76 -5.01 6.68 1.70
C VAL A 76 -4.13 5.60 1.03
N PRO A 77 -3.07 5.96 0.27
CA PRO A 77 -2.19 4.96 -0.33
C PRO A 77 -1.45 4.13 0.72
N GLN A 78 -1.01 4.73 1.83
CA GLN A 78 -0.34 4.01 2.91
C GLN A 78 -1.28 2.99 3.57
N ALA A 79 -2.53 3.38 3.84
CA ALA A 79 -3.53 2.46 4.38
C ALA A 79 -3.78 1.30 3.41
N LEU A 80 -3.95 1.58 2.11
CA LEU A 80 -4.17 0.54 1.11
C LEU A 80 -3.02 -0.46 1.03
N THR A 81 -1.77 0.00 1.10
CA THR A 81 -0.60 -0.90 1.09
C THR A 81 -0.59 -1.83 2.32
N ILE A 82 -0.79 -1.29 3.52
CA ILE A 82 -0.82 -2.07 4.76
C ILE A 82 -1.94 -3.12 4.73
N TRP A 83 -3.13 -2.73 4.25
CA TRP A 83 -4.26 -3.64 4.12
C TRP A 83 -4.03 -4.71 3.05
N GLY A 84 -3.40 -4.34 1.93
CA GLY A 84 -3.03 -5.25 0.85
C GLY A 84 -2.03 -6.31 1.31
N GLU A 85 -0.96 -5.91 2.00
CA GLU A 85 0.04 -6.81 2.57
C GLU A 85 -0.60 -7.79 3.57
N ALA A 86 -1.39 -7.27 4.53
CA ALA A 86 -2.07 -8.10 5.52
C ALA A 86 -3.05 -9.10 4.87
N GLY A 87 -3.75 -8.69 3.83
CA GLY A 87 -4.66 -9.54 3.05
C GLY A 87 -3.91 -10.66 2.33
N LEU A 88 -2.79 -10.36 1.67
CA LEU A 88 -1.99 -11.35 0.94
C LEU A 88 -1.36 -12.38 1.89
N ILE A 89 -0.90 -11.95 3.06
CA ILE A 89 -0.33 -12.85 4.08
C ILE A 89 -1.40 -13.81 4.59
N ARG A 90 -2.60 -13.32 4.92
CA ARG A 90 -3.72 -14.20 5.33
C ARG A 90 -4.10 -15.20 4.24
N PHE A 91 -4.09 -14.78 2.98
CA PHE A 91 -4.37 -15.69 1.86
C PHE A 91 -3.32 -16.80 1.75
N LYS A 92 -2.04 -16.46 1.96
CA LYS A 92 -0.94 -17.43 1.99
C LYS A 92 -1.09 -18.45 3.12
N GLU A 93 -1.49 -18.00 4.31
CA GLU A 93 -1.75 -18.87 5.46
C GLU A 93 -2.94 -19.81 5.23
N LEU A 94 -4.01 -19.32 4.61
CA LEU A 94 -5.16 -20.15 4.24
C LEU A 94 -4.75 -21.24 3.25
N LEU A 95 -3.97 -20.90 2.22
CA LEU A 95 -3.48 -21.88 1.25
C LEU A 95 -2.54 -22.92 1.87
N ALA A 96 -1.71 -22.52 2.84
CA ALA A 96 -0.81 -23.44 3.52
C ALA A 96 -1.54 -24.44 4.45
N ARG A 97 -2.81 -24.18 4.77
CA ARG A 97 -3.62 -25.00 5.67
C ARG A 97 -4.44 -26.09 4.95
N ILE A 98 -4.52 -26.03 3.62
CA ILE A 98 -5.23 -26.97 2.73
C ILE A 98 -4.29 -28.09 2.31
#